data_AF-X1MAW9-F1
#
_entry.id   AF-X1MAW9-F1
#
_cell.length_a   1.000
_cell.length_b   1.000
_cell.length_c   1.000
_cell.angle_alpha   90.00
_cell.angle_beta   90.00
_cell.angle_gamma   90.00
#
_symmetry.space_group_name_H-M   'P 1'
#
loop_
_entity.id
_entity.type
_entity.pdbx_description
1 polymer ?
#
loop_
_entity_poly.entity_id
_entity_poly.type
_entity_poly.pdbx_seq_one_letter_code
_entity_poly.pdbx_strand_id
1 'polypeptide(L)' 'MSDIKSAREIAMEKVEKLGEATDEERLKWKYIPEGEKLAARYLKQDCNLVVELGQHQENVRKYIIEGAEDILVRNIN' A
#
# COMPACT_ATOMS: atom_id res chain seq x y z
N MET A 1 10.32 44.98 -3.94
CA MET A 1 9.27 44.14 -4.53
C MET A 1 9.09 42.95 -3.60
N SER A 2 7.90 42.74 -3.05
CA SER A 2 7.64 41.55 -2.23
C SER A 2 7.41 40.39 -3.17
N ASP A 3 8.41 39.52 -3.30
CA ASP A 3 8.32 38.28 -4.07
C ASP A 3 7.34 37.34 -3.36
N ILE A 4 6.04 37.55 -3.60
CA ILE A 4 4.98 36.65 -3.16
C ILE A 4 5.17 35.34 -3.93
N LYS A 5 5.72 34.33 -3.24
CA LYS A 5 5.85 32.98 -3.79
C LYS A 5 4.48 32.49 -4.24
N SER A 6 4.42 31.97 -5.45
CA SER A 6 3.20 31.37 -6.00
C SER A 6 2.81 30.14 -5.19
N ALA A 7 1.51 29.81 -5.13
CA ALA A 7 1.01 28.60 -4.48
C ALA A 7 1.73 27.33 -4.96
N ARG A 8 2.19 27.33 -6.22
CA ARG A 8 3.00 26.26 -6.82
C ARG A 8 4.40 26.15 -6.21
N GLU A 9 5.07 27.27 -5.93
CA GLU A 9 6.42 27.28 -5.33
C GLU A 9 6.38 26.80 -3.88
N ILE A 10 5.35 27.22 -3.13
CA ILE A 10 5.11 26.75 -1.76
C ILE A 10 4.82 25.25 -1.75
N ALA A 11 4.09 24.74 -2.75
CA ALA A 11 3.81 23.32 -2.89
C ALA A 11 5.08 22.51 -3.21
N MET A 12 5.93 22.99 -4.13
CA MET A 12 7.18 22.32 -4.49
C MET A 12 8.19 22.30 -3.32
N GLU A 13 8.34 23.40 -2.57
CA GLU A 13 9.18 23.42 -1.36
C GLU A 13 8.68 22.44 -0.28
N LYS A 14 7.36 22.24 -0.19
CA LYS A 14 6.79 21.23 0.73
C LYS A 14 7.08 19.82 0.24
N VAL A 15 6.98 19.56 -1.06
CA VAL A 15 7.28 18.25 -1.67
C VAL A 15 8.76 17.89 -1.49
N GLU A 16 9.69 18.83 -1.68
CA GLU A 16 11.12 18.59 -1.42
C GLU A 16 11.39 18.27 0.05
N LYS A 17 10.68 18.91 0.99
CA LYS A 17 10.80 18.65 2.43
C LYS A 17 10.17 17.32 2.87
N LEU A 18 9.21 16.81 2.12
CA LEU A 18 8.54 15.55 2.42
C LEU A 18 9.43 14.33 2.10
N GLY A 19 10.50 14.52 1.32
CA GLY A 19 11.39 13.44 0.89
C GLY A 19 10.71 12.55 -0.15
N GLU A 20 11.50 12.02 -1.09
CA GLU A 20 10.96 11.03 -2.02
C GLU A 20 10.62 9.75 -1.25
N ALA A 21 9.37 9.28 -1.39
CA ALA A 21 8.98 7.97 -0.86
C ALA A 21 9.95 6.91 -1.39
N THR A 22 10.59 6.20 -0.47
CA THR A 22 11.55 5.14 -0.78
C THR A 22 10.88 4.04 -1.59
N ASP A 23 11.64 3.28 -2.38
CA ASP A 23 11.07 2.20 -3.19
C ASP A 23 10.32 1.16 -2.33
N GLU A 24 10.75 0.95 -1.08
CA GLU A 24 10.05 0.10 -0.12
C GLU A 24 8.68 0.65 0.30
N GLU A 25 8.56 1.96 0.51
CA GLU A 25 7.27 2.61 0.83
C GLU A 25 6.31 2.56 -0.35
N ARG A 26 6.83 2.73 -1.57
CA ARG A 26 6.04 2.57 -2.80
C ARG A 26 5.53 1.14 -2.96
N LEU A 27 6.36 0.14 -2.65
CA LEU A 27 5.96 -1.27 -2.67
C LEU A 27 4.86 -1.55 -1.64
N LYS A 28 5.01 -1.03 -0.41
CA LYS A 28 3.98 -1.14 0.63
C LYS A 28 2.64 -0.55 0.19
N TRP A 29 2.63 0.69 -0.31
CA TRP A 29 1.41 1.35 -0.77
C TRP A 29 0.72 0.62 -1.92
N LYS A 30 1.48 -0.08 -2.76
CA LYS A 30 0.93 -0.86 -3.86
C LYS A 30 0.33 -2.19 -3.39
N TYR A 31 1.07 -2.93 -2.57
CA TYR A 31 0.77 -4.34 -2.30
C TYR A 31 -0.02 -4.61 -1.02
N ILE A 32 0.03 -3.70 -0.03
CA ILE A 32 -0.82 -3.82 1.17
C ILE A 32 -2.31 -3.78 0.78
N PRO A 33 -2.80 -2.80 -0.03
CA PRO A 33 -4.21 -2.79 -0.44
C PRO A 33 -4.61 -3.96 -1.34
N GLU A 34 -3.66 -4.54 -2.08
CA GLU A 34 -3.90 -5.78 -2.85
C GLU A 34 -4.14 -6.96 -1.91
N GLY A 35 -3.34 -7.10 -0.84
CA GLY A 35 -3.54 -8.09 0.22
C GLY A 35 -4.88 -7.95 0.94
N GLU A 36 -5.27 -6.73 1.29
CA GLU A 36 -6.57 -6.45 1.91
C GLU A 36 -7.74 -6.89 1.03
N LYS A 37 -7.70 -6.56 -0.27
CA LYS A 37 -8.72 -6.98 -1.24
C LYS A 37 -8.79 -8.48 -1.39
N LEU A 38 -7.62 -9.15 -1.38
CA LEU A 38 -7.54 -10.59 -1.48
C LEU A 38 -8.16 -11.27 -0.25
N ALA A 39 -7.86 -10.79 0.95
CA ALA A 39 -8.49 -11.28 2.18
C ALA A 39 -10.01 -11.05 2.19
N ALA A 40 -10.47 -9.88 1.73
CA ALA A 40 -11.90 -9.59 1.61
C ALA A 40 -12.62 -10.52 0.63
N ARG A 41 -11.99 -10.87 -0.50
CA ARG A 41 -12.52 -11.86 -1.45
C ARG A 41 -12.52 -13.27 -0.87
N TYR A 42 -11.48 -13.62 -0.11
CA TYR A 42 -11.38 -14.91 0.57
C TYR A 42 -12.48 -15.10 1.62
N LEU A 43 -12.78 -14.06 2.41
CA LEU A 43 -13.90 -14.07 3.36
C LEU A 43 -15.25 -14.25 2.68
N LYS A 44 -15.40 -13.78 1.44
CA LYS A 44 -16.59 -14.01 0.61
C LYS A 44 -16.60 -15.37 -0.10
N GLN A 45 -15.64 -16.25 0.20
CA GLN A 45 -15.43 -17.56 -0.42
C GLN A 45 -15.19 -17.51 -1.94
N ASP A 46 -14.77 -16.36 -2.47
CA ASP A 46 -14.67 -16.12 -3.92
C ASP A 46 -13.27 -16.43 -4.48
N CYS A 47 -12.29 -16.73 -3.62
CA CYS A 47 -10.93 -17.03 -4.06
C CYS A 47 -10.16 -17.95 -3.11
N ASN A 48 -9.11 -18.60 -3.63
CA ASN A 48 -8.15 -19.35 -2.84
C ASN A 48 -6.91 -18.49 -2.57
N LEU A 49 -6.73 -18.07 -1.32
CA LEU A 49 -5.64 -17.19 -0.89
C LEU A 49 -4.25 -17.77 -1.22
N VAL A 50 -4.08 -19.09 -1.11
CA VAL A 50 -2.79 -19.77 -1.30
C VAL A 50 -2.34 -19.73 -2.76
N VAL A 51 -3.29 -19.84 -3.70
CA VAL A 51 -3.01 -19.81 -5.15
C VAL A 51 -2.58 -18.41 -5.57
N GLU A 52 -3.27 -17.39 -5.10
CA GLU A 52 -3.01 -15.98 -5.40
C GLU A 52 -1.66 -15.54 -4.81
N LEU A 53 -1.39 -15.88 -3.55
CA LEU A 53 -0.06 -15.66 -2.94
C LEU A 53 1.05 -16.43 -3.67
N GLY A 54 0.72 -17.56 -4.31
CA GLY A 54 1.60 -18.37 -5.16
C GLY A 54 2.14 -17.65 -6.40
N GLN A 55 1.39 -16.67 -6.92
CA GLN A 55 1.74 -15.95 -8.15
C GLN A 55 2.70 -14.77 -7.93
N HIS A 56 2.85 -14.33 -6.67
CA HIS A 56 3.67 -13.19 -6.32
C HIS A 56 5.09 -13.59 -5.86
N GLN A 57 6.08 -12.78 -6.21
CA GLN A 57 7.47 -12.95 -5.78
C GLN A 57 7.58 -12.80 -4.25
N GLU A 58 8.53 -13.48 -3.63
CA GLU A 58 8.71 -13.55 -2.17
C GLU A 58 8.85 -12.16 -1.51
N ASN A 59 9.57 -11.25 -2.16
CA ASN A 59 9.76 -9.87 -1.70
C ASN A 59 8.45 -9.07 -1.65
N VAL A 60 7.51 -9.38 -2.55
CA VAL A 60 6.20 -8.73 -2.64
C VAL A 60 5.18 -9.42 -1.75
N ARG A 61 5.26 -10.75 -1.65
CA ARG A 61 4.37 -11.59 -0.86
C ARG A 61 4.29 -11.13 0.58
N LYS A 62 5.41 -10.68 1.18
CA LYS A 62 5.42 -10.16 2.56
C LYS A 62 4.42 -9.02 2.77
N TYR A 63 4.35 -8.06 1.84
CA TYR A 63 3.44 -6.91 1.95
C TYR A 63 1.98 -7.30 1.68
N ILE A 64 1.75 -8.26 0.79
CA ILE A 64 0.41 -8.79 0.53
C ILE A 64 -0.11 -9.55 1.75
N ILE A 65 0.73 -10.37 2.39
CA ILE A 65 0.37 -11.08 3.62
C ILE A 65 0.03 -10.08 4.73
N GLU A 66 0.83 -9.03 4.90
CA GLU A 66 0.59 -7.97 5.91
C GLU A 66 -0.81 -7.34 5.76
N GLY A 67 -1.21 -6.96 4.54
CA GLY A 67 -2.55 -6.41 4.30
C GLY A 67 -3.67 -7.45 4.44
N ALA A 68 -3.41 -8.70 4.04
CA ALA A 68 -4.39 -9.77 4.18
C ALA A 68 -4.63 -10.15 5.66
N GLU A 69 -3.56 -10.21 6.45
CA GLU A 69 -3.60 -10.54 7.88
C GLU A 69 -4.44 -9.53 8.66
N ASP A 70 -4.28 -8.23 8.41
CA ASP A 70 -5.06 -7.18 9.08
C ASP A 70 -6.57 -7.36 8.85
N ILE A 71 -7.00 -7.66 7.62
CA ILE A 71 -8.42 -7.90 7.29
C ILE A 71 -8.96 -9.20 7.90
N LEU A 72 -8.17 -10.27 7.87
CA LEU A 72 -8.55 -11.56 8.44
C LEU A 72 -8.69 -11.46 9.96
N VAL A 73 -7.72 -10.85 10.64
CA VAL A 73 -7.74 -10.65 12.11
C VAL A 73 -8.94 -9.80 12.51
N ARG A 74 -9.23 -8.72 11.78
CA ARG A 74 -10.41 -7.87 12.04
C ARG A 74 -11.75 -8.60 11.89
N ASN A 75 -11.82 -9.70 11.15
CA ASN A 75 -13.04 -10.48 10.94
C ASN A 75 -13.20 -11.68 11.89
N ILE A 76 -12.20 -11.96 12.74
CA ILE A 76 -12.26 -13.07 13.71
C ILE A 76 -12.94 -12.64 15.03
N ASN A 77 -13.27 -11.35 15.21
CA ASN A 77 -13.85 -10.79 16.43
C ASN A 77 -15.36 -10.52 16.33
#